data_AF-A0A1G2RDA5-F1
#
_entry.id   AF-A0A1G2RDA5-F1
#
_cell.length_a   1.000
_cell.length_b   1.000
_cell.length_c   1.000
_cell.angle_alpha   90.00
_cell.angle_beta   90.00
_cell.angle_gamma   90.00
#
_symmetry.space_group_name_H-M   'P 1'
#
loop_
_entity.id
_entity.type
_entity.pdbx_description
1 polymer ?
#
loop_
_entity_poly.entity_id
_entity_poly.type
_entity_poly.pdbx_seq_one_letter_code
_entity_poly.pdbx_strand_id
1 'polypeptide(L)' 'MPTTKARINISVSEETREAIERLAKHEQKPVATKAANLLEFALEIEEDRYFEKLASEREKNNVRWLSHEEAWK' A
#
# COMPACT_ATOMS: atom_id res chain seq x y z
N MET A 1 6.41 30.25 -7.27
CA MET A 1 5.17 29.43 -7.33
C MET A 1 4.99 28.74 -5.98
N PRO A 2 3.82 28.84 -5.33
CA PRO A 2 3.52 27.95 -4.22
C PRO A 2 3.51 26.53 -4.79
N THR A 3 4.28 25.64 -4.17
CA THR A 3 4.50 24.27 -4.64
C THR A 3 3.18 23.54 -4.91
N THR A 4 3.02 22.91 -6.09
CA THR A 4 1.82 22.14 -6.51
C THR A 4 1.54 20.90 -5.63
N LYS A 5 2.49 20.53 -4.76
CA LYS A 5 2.38 19.37 -3.89
C LYS A 5 1.53 19.69 -2.66
N ALA A 6 0.52 18.85 -2.41
CA ALA A 6 -0.25 18.86 -1.18
C ALA A 6 0.65 18.48 0.02
N ARG A 7 0.47 19.13 1.16
CA ARG A 7 1.19 18.83 2.41
C ARG A 7 0.27 18.08 3.35
N ILE A 8 0.75 16.97 3.91
CA ILE A 8 0.06 16.21 4.94
C ILE A 8 0.89 16.31 6.22
N ASN A 9 0.33 16.91 7.27
CA ASN A 9 0.94 16.93 8.59
C ASN A 9 0.27 15.85 9.44
N ILE A 10 1.07 14.92 9.98
CA ILE A 10 0.57 13.81 10.78
C ILE A 10 1.33 13.74 12.10
N SER A 11 0.63 13.38 13.17
CA SER A 11 1.23 13.00 14.44
C SER A 11 1.37 11.48 14.47
N VAL A 12 2.56 11.00 14.81
CA VAL A 12 2.87 9.56 14.93
C VAL A 12 3.54 9.28 16.27
N SER A 13 3.55 8.02 16.69
CA SER A 13 4.28 7.63 17.90
C SER A 13 5.79 7.78 17.71
N GLU A 14 6.53 7.87 18.81
CA GLU A 14 7.99 7.99 18.78
C GLU A 14 8.64 6.77 18.12
N GLU A 15 8.13 5.57 18.42
CA GLU A 15 8.61 4.31 17.85
C GLU A 15 8.40 4.28 16.33
N THR A 16 7.27 4.81 15.85
CA THR A 16 6.97 4.90 14.42
C THR A 16 7.92 5.87 13.73
N ARG A 17 8.16 7.04 14.34
CA ARG A 17 9.11 8.04 13.84
C ARG A 17 10.52 7.45 13.71
N GLU A 18 11.00 6.80 14.77
CA GLU A 18 12.32 6.16 14.77
C GLU A 18 12.44 5.08 13.70
N ALA A 19 11.40 4.25 13.51
CA ALA A 19 11.41 3.21 12.50
C ALA A 19 11.55 3.80 11.08
N ILE A 20 10.80 4.86 10.78
CA ILE A 20 10.88 5.55 9.48
C ILE A 20 12.27 6.16 9.28
N GLU A 21 12.85 6.78 10.31
CA GLU A 21 14.21 7.36 10.24
C GLU A 21 15.28 6.32 9.96
N ARG A 22 15.23 5.16 10.62
CA ARG A 22 16.16 4.05 10.40
C ARG A 22 16.04 3.50 8.98
N LEU A 23 14.81 3.32 8.48
CA LEU A 23 14.56 2.87 7.11
C LEU A 23 15.03 3.89 6.07
N ALA A 24 14.74 5.17 6.29
CA ALA A 24 15.18 6.26 5.42
C ALA A 24 16.71 6.33 5.33
N LYS A 25 17.40 6.19 6.48
CA LYS A 25 18.87 6.13 6.54
C LYS A 25 19.43 4.94 5.78
N HIS A 26 18.85 3.75 5.96
CA HIS A 26 19.25 2.54 5.25
C HIS A 26 19.13 2.70 3.73
N GLU A 27 18.06 3.33 3.24
CA GLU A 27 17.82 3.59 1.81
C GLU A 27 18.48 4.86 1.28
N GLN A 28 19.20 5.63 2.12
CA GLN A 28 19.81 6.91 1.76
C GLN A 28 18.79 7.90 1.16
N LYS A 29 17.58 7.95 1.72
CA LYS A 29 16.49 8.85 1.30
C LYS A 29 16.09 9.82 2.40
N PRO A 30 15.49 10.98 2.06
CA PRO A 30 14.87 11.85 3.06
C PRO A 30 13.74 11.13 3.81
N VAL A 31 13.63 11.39 5.12
CA VAL A 31 12.60 10.80 5.99
C VAL A 31 11.20 11.04 5.42
N ALA A 32 10.92 12.28 4.95
CA ALA A 32 9.64 12.62 4.34
C ALA A 32 9.34 11.81 3.07
N THR A 33 10.35 11.55 2.24
CA THR A 33 10.19 10.70 1.05
C THR A 33 9.90 9.26 1.44
N LYS A 34 10.62 8.71 2.43
CA LYS A 34 10.34 7.34 2.89
C LYS A 34 8.95 7.23 3.51
N ALA A 35 8.52 8.22 4.30
CA ALA A 35 7.18 8.28 4.87
C ALA A 35 6.10 8.32 3.78
N ALA A 36 6.28 9.14 2.74
CA ALA A 36 5.35 9.19 1.60
C ALA A 36 5.25 7.83 0.89
N ASN A 37 6.38 7.20 0.59
CA ASN A 37 6.39 5.88 -0.07
C ASN A 37 5.73 4.79 0.79
N LEU A 38 5.94 4.82 2.11
CA LEU A 38 5.30 3.87 3.03
C LEU A 38 3.78 4.11 3.11
N LEU A 39 3.34 5.36 3.01
CA LEU A 39 1.92 5.70 2.98
C LEU A 39 1.28 5.22 1.67
N GLU A 40 1.94 5.42 0.53
CA GLU A 40 1.49 4.88 -0.77
C GLU A 40 1.36 3.36 -0.72
N PHE A 41 2.38 2.66 -0.19
CA PHE A 41 2.33 1.21 0.00
C PHE A 41 1.19 0.76 0.94
N ALA A 42 0.91 1.52 2.01
CA ALA A 42 -0.20 1.20 2.89
C ALA A 42 -1.56 1.39 2.20
N LEU A 43 -1.69 2.37 1.31
CA LEU A 43 -2.89 2.57 0.50
C LEU A 43 -3.08 1.43 -0.50
N GLU A 44 -2.02 0.94 -1.13
CA GLU A 44 -2.05 -0.25 -2.00
C GLU A 44 -2.59 -1.48 -1.24
N ILE A 45 -2.08 -1.74 -0.02
CA ILE A 45 -2.57 -2.86 0.81
C ILE A 45 -4.07 -2.72 1.13
N GLU A 46 -4.54 -1.50 1.43
CA GLU A 46 -5.95 -1.28 1.74
C GLU A 46 -6.83 -1.45 0.50
N GLU A 47 -6.34 -1.06 -0.66
CA GLU A 47 -6.99 -1.32 -1.95
C GLU A 47 -7.08 -2.83 -2.25
N ASP A 48 -5.99 -3.58 -2.05
CA ASP A 48 -5.97 -5.03 -2.22
C ASP A 48 -7.01 -5.73 -1.33
N ARG A 49 -7.15 -5.30 -0.08
CA ARG A 49 -8.18 -5.83 0.84
C ARG A 49 -9.58 -5.57 0.33
N TYR A 50 -9.82 -4.39 -0.24
CA TYR A 50 -11.11 -4.05 -0.82
C TYR A 50 -11.41 -4.93 -2.05
N PHE A 51 -10.44 -5.09 -2.95
CA PHE A 51 -10.62 -5.90 -4.15
C PHE A 51 -10.79 -7.38 -3.84
N GLU A 52 -10.08 -7.91 -2.85
CA GLU A 52 -10.25 -9.29 -2.41
C GLU A 52 -11.67 -9.51 -1.88
N LYS A 53 -12.18 -8.59 -1.04
CA LYS A 53 -13.57 -8.67 -0.58
C LYS A 53 -14.56 -8.69 -1.75
N LEU A 54 -14.36 -7.83 -2.73
CA LEU A 54 -15.21 -7.75 -3.91
C LEU A 54 -15.13 -9.03 -4.77
N ALA A 55 -13.93 -9.60 -4.93
CA ALA A 55 -13.71 -10.86 -5.63
C ALA A 55 -14.43 -12.01 -4.92
N SER A 56 -14.22 -12.14 -3.61
CA SER A 56 -14.91 -13.11 -2.73
C SER A 56 -16.45 -13.01 -2.80
N GLU A 57 -17.00 -11.80 -2.93
CA GLU A 57 -18.45 -11.61 -3.12
C GLU A 57 -18.93 -12.09 -4.49
N ARG A 58 -18.14 -11.88 -5.54
CA ARG A 58 -18.46 -12.35 -6.90
C ARG A 58 -18.38 -13.87 -7.01
N GLU A 59 -17.42 -14.50 -6.34
CA GLU A 59 -17.25 -15.96 -6.33
C GLU A 59 -18.45 -16.72 -5.74
N LYS A 60 -19.27 -16.07 -4.91
CA LYS A 60 -20.49 -16.69 -4.37
C LYS A 60 -21.57 -16.91 -5.43
N ASN A 61 -21.50 -16.22 -6.57
CA ASN A 61 -22.52 -16.29 -7.62
C ASN A 61 -22.06 -17.18 -8.79
N ASN A 62 -22.44 -18.46 -8.76
CA ASN A 62 -22.32 -19.44 -9.85
C ASN A 62 -21.14 -19.23 -10.82
N VAL A 63 -19.93 -19.14 -10.27
CA VAL A 63 -18.69 -18.95 -11.03
C VAL A 63 -18.15 -20.28 -11.52
N ARG A 64 -17.61 -20.28 -12.73
CA ARG A 64 -16.87 -21.42 -13.28
C ARG A 64 -15.41 -21.32 -12.88
N TRP A 65 -14.94 -22.28 -12.10
CA TRP A 65 -13.54 -22.44 -11.77
C TRP A 65 -12.79 -23.15 -12.91
N LEU A 66 -11.59 -22.67 -13.22
CA LEU A 66 -10.68 -23.32 -14.16
C LEU A 66 -9.48 -23.85 -13.37
N SER A 67 -9.01 -25.04 -13.72
CA SER A 67 -7.78 -25.59 -13.14
C SER A 67 -6.55 -24.82 -13.65
N HIS A 68 -5.43 -24.92 -12.93
CA HIS A 68 -4.18 -24.28 -13.32
C HIS A 68 -3.73 -24.70 -14.74
N GLU A 69 -3.86 -25.98 -15.07
CA GLU A 69 -3.52 -26.53 -16.39
C GLU A 69 -4.42 -25.98 -17.51
N GLU A 70 -5.69 -25.72 -17.21
CA GLU A 70 -6.62 -25.11 -18.17
C GLU A 70 -6.36 -23.61 -18.36
N ALA A 71 -5.92 -22.92 -17.31
CA ALA A 71 -5.67 -21.47 -17.34
C ALA A 71 -4.34 -21.10 -18.01
N TRP A 72 -3.33 -21.98 -17.94
CA TRP A 72 -1.95 -21.72 -18.42
C TRP A 72 -1.55 -22.48 -19.70
N LYS A 73 -2.53 -22.98 -20.46
CA LYS A 73 -2.32 -23.43 -21.84
C LYS A 73 -2.08 -22.26 -22.78
#